data_AF-A0A0D2BEY0-F1
#
_entry.id   AF-A0A0D2BEY0-F1
#
_cell.length_a   1.000
_cell.length_b   1.000
_cell.length_c   1.000
_cell.angle_alpha   90.00
_cell.angle_beta   90.00
_cell.angle_gamma   90.00
#
_symmetry.space_group_name_H-M   'P 1'
#
loop_
_entity.id
_entity.type
_entity.pdbx_description
1 polymer ?
#
loop_
_entity_poly.entity_id
_entity_poly.type
_entity_poly.pdbx_seq_one_letter_code
_entity_poly.pdbx_strand_id
1 'polypeptide(L)'
;MKPTDNNSGKSRACDGCRLRKVKCHGIPTCTQCTHLNLRCTFTNSVARRTPTIRGTLIAQLRSNRSKDIAVKTPLTQPATRTVAFFFNLLPQFSEFVYPLNPIISPQEMRQAIQTMDSDKEDEALVYAFAAMTINRTRSSWTLHGEVAILITDLIRCSMRAYRAVDFEAANLQTDTLGPLAVTIKRILTCIFLSVCLATLGQLDRSFAILREGITMLQTVDFQRHISHDPSEVAKWQRLYWEVYIRKTLGNVPSILRHSPYSSMRSPCG
;
A
#
# COMPACT_ATOMS: atom_id res chain seq x y z
N MET A 1 23.51 -49.55 54.42
CA MET A 1 22.23 -48.86 54.71
C MET A 1 21.89 -47.96 53.53
N LYS A 2 20.95 -48.37 52.69
CA LYS A 2 20.33 -47.52 51.65
C LYS A 2 18.97 -47.07 52.19
N PRO A 3 18.58 -45.80 52.05
CA PRO A 3 17.21 -45.42 52.30
C PRO A 3 16.37 -45.71 51.04
N THR A 4 15.32 -46.50 51.22
CA THR A 4 14.14 -46.60 50.36
C THR A 4 13.15 -45.52 50.79
N ASP A 5 12.55 -44.79 49.85
CA ASP A 5 11.16 -45.04 49.45
C ASP A 5 10.56 -43.95 48.55
N ASN A 6 9.81 -44.46 47.56
CA ASN A 6 8.54 -43.97 46.99
C ASN A 6 8.31 -42.47 46.77
N ASN A 7 8.10 -42.11 45.49
CA ASN A 7 6.74 -41.87 44.96
C ASN A 7 6.85 -41.44 43.49
N SER A 8 6.34 -42.26 42.58
CA SER A 8 6.22 -41.97 41.14
C SER A 8 5.08 -41.00 40.84
N GLY A 9 5.10 -39.83 41.47
CA GLY A 9 4.40 -38.65 40.98
C GLY A 9 5.24 -38.02 39.87
N LYS A 10 4.67 -37.83 38.67
CA LYS A 10 5.35 -37.26 37.49
C LYS A 10 6.16 -36.02 37.89
N SER A 11 7.48 -36.20 38.05
CA SER A 11 8.41 -35.16 38.48
C SER A 11 8.34 -33.99 37.50
N ARG A 12 7.69 -32.90 37.92
CA ARG A 12 7.58 -31.69 37.12
C ARG A 12 8.95 -31.04 37.02
N ALA A 13 9.42 -30.77 35.80
CA ALA A 13 10.61 -29.97 35.60
C ALA A 13 10.35 -28.49 35.96
N CYS A 14 11.35 -27.82 36.54
CA CYS A 14 11.28 -26.38 36.79
C CYS A 14 11.24 -25.58 35.49
N ASP A 15 10.82 -24.31 35.58
CA ASP A 15 10.62 -23.44 34.41
C ASP A 15 11.94 -23.25 33.62
N GLY A 16 13.06 -23.08 34.33
CA GLY A 16 14.38 -22.93 33.73
C GLY A 16 14.90 -24.19 33.03
N CYS A 17 14.69 -25.38 33.60
CA CYS A 17 15.08 -26.64 32.94
C CYS A 17 14.15 -26.98 31.76
N ARG A 18 12.86 -26.61 31.84
CA ARG A 18 11.90 -26.79 30.75
C ARG A 18 12.23 -25.92 29.54
N LEU A 19 12.56 -24.65 29.74
CA LEU A 19 12.98 -23.74 28.66
C LEU A 19 14.26 -24.23 27.98
N ARG A 20 15.22 -24.73 28.77
CA ARG A 20 16.49 -25.26 28.27
C ARG A 20 16.42 -26.71 27.78
N LYS A 21 15.28 -27.39 27.95
CA LYS A 21 15.04 -28.80 27.61
C LYS A 21 16.08 -29.77 28.21
N VAL A 22 16.52 -29.51 29.44
CA VAL A 22 17.47 -30.37 30.18
C VAL A 22 16.76 -31.16 31.28
N LYS A 23 17.33 -32.31 31.68
CA LYS A 23 16.74 -33.17 32.72
C LYS A 23 16.72 -32.44 34.06
N CYS A 24 15.53 -32.32 34.66
CA CYS A 24 15.34 -31.66 35.94
C CYS A 24 15.23 -32.71 37.05
N HIS A 25 15.98 -32.52 38.13
CA HIS A 25 16.03 -33.46 39.26
C HIS A 25 15.04 -33.12 40.40
N GLY A 26 14.27 -32.03 40.30
CA GLY A 26 12.97 -31.90 40.99
C GLY A 26 12.97 -31.75 42.52
N ILE A 27 13.87 -30.97 43.12
CA ILE A 27 13.89 -30.59 44.54
C ILE A 27 13.86 -29.04 44.59
N PRO A 28 13.42 -28.36 45.69
CA PRO A 28 13.21 -26.90 45.78
C PRO A 28 14.22 -26.02 45.03
N THR A 29 15.50 -26.43 44.96
CA THR A 29 16.46 -25.96 43.96
C THR A 29 17.05 -27.15 43.21
N CYS A 30 16.96 -27.17 41.87
CA CYS A 30 17.54 -28.26 41.08
C CYS A 30 19.04 -28.01 40.82
N THR A 31 19.83 -29.08 40.82
CA THR A 31 21.30 -29.02 40.62
C THR A 31 21.71 -28.27 39.37
N GLN A 32 20.93 -28.38 38.28
CA GLN A 32 21.16 -27.68 37.02
C GLN A 32 20.91 -26.17 37.08
N CYS A 33 20.05 -25.70 37.97
CA CYS A 33 19.90 -24.27 38.22
C CYS A 33 20.98 -23.78 39.19
N THR A 34 21.32 -24.57 40.21
CA THR A 34 22.36 -24.22 41.19
C THR A 34 23.75 -24.09 40.57
N HIS A 35 24.18 -25.06 39.74
CA HIS A 35 25.51 -25.00 39.09
C HIS A 35 25.69 -23.79 38.17
N LEU A 36 24.59 -23.24 37.67
CA LEU A 36 24.61 -22.09 36.76
C LEU A 36 24.21 -20.78 37.48
N ASN A 37 24.07 -20.82 38.81
CA ASN A 37 23.60 -19.69 39.63
C ASN A 37 22.29 -19.07 39.11
N LEU A 38 21.37 -19.90 38.62
CA LEU A 38 20.07 -19.48 38.10
C LEU A 38 18.96 -19.73 39.11
N ARG A 39 17.97 -18.84 39.13
CA ARG A 39 16.80 -18.96 40.01
C ARG A 39 15.92 -20.13 39.56
N CYS A 40 15.70 -21.10 40.45
CA CYS A 40 14.87 -22.28 40.19
C CYS A 40 13.42 -22.02 40.62
N THR A 41 12.48 -21.92 39.68
CA THR A 41 11.05 -21.69 39.96
C THR A 41 10.16 -22.77 39.34
N PHE A 42 9.05 -23.06 40.01
CA PHE A 42 8.04 -24.05 39.60
C PHE A 42 6.66 -23.40 39.55
N THR A 43 6.51 -22.29 38.84
CA THR A 43 5.26 -21.52 38.85
C THR A 43 4.15 -22.28 38.10
N ASN A 44 2.97 -22.45 38.72
CA ASN A 44 1.82 -23.11 38.09
C ASN A 44 1.41 -22.37 36.79
N SER A 45 1.33 -23.11 35.69
CA SER A 45 1.15 -22.55 34.36
C SER A 45 -0.28 -22.06 34.09
N VAL A 46 -0.40 -20.76 33.85
CA VAL A 46 -1.06 -20.11 32.69
C VAL A 46 -2.47 -20.61 32.29
N ALA A 47 -3.44 -19.70 32.40
CA ALA A 47 -4.76 -19.78 31.78
C ALA A 47 -4.67 -20.16 30.29
N ARG A 48 -5.55 -21.08 29.85
CA ARG A 48 -5.63 -21.61 28.49
C ARG A 48 -5.53 -20.50 27.43
N ARG A 49 -4.41 -20.46 26.70
CA ARG A 49 -4.27 -19.70 25.45
C ARG A 49 -4.70 -20.59 24.30
N THR A 50 -5.74 -20.17 23.59
CA THR A 50 -6.09 -20.68 22.26
C THR A 50 -4.94 -20.44 21.28
N PRO A 51 -4.84 -21.25 20.19
CA PRO A 51 -3.65 -21.28 19.35
C PRO A 51 -3.50 -19.98 18.56
N THR A 52 -2.56 -19.14 18.99
CA THR A 52 -2.08 -17.99 18.22
C THR A 52 -1.42 -18.47 16.94
N ILE A 53 -2.13 -18.27 15.82
CA ILE A 53 -1.58 -18.31 14.47
C ILE A 53 -0.38 -17.36 14.45
N ARG A 54 0.76 -17.88 13.99
CA ARG A 54 2.09 -17.23 14.01
C ARG A 54 2.17 -15.89 13.27
N GLY A 55 1.09 -15.45 12.63
CA GLY A 55 0.94 -14.15 11.97
C GLY A 55 0.45 -13.01 12.87
N THR A 56 -0.18 -13.30 14.02
CA THR A 56 -0.83 -12.25 14.84
C THR A 56 0.19 -11.35 15.55
N LEU A 57 1.35 -11.87 15.95
CA LEU A 57 2.40 -11.06 16.59
C LEU A 57 3.07 -10.10 15.60
N ILE A 58 3.28 -10.53 14.36
CA ILE A 58 3.80 -9.66 13.28
C ILE A 58 2.73 -8.63 12.89
N ALA A 59 1.44 -9.02 12.86
CA ALA A 59 0.33 -8.08 12.66
C ALA A 59 0.24 -7.05 13.80
N GLN A 60 0.49 -7.45 15.05
CA GLN A 60 0.51 -6.55 16.21
C GLN A 60 1.72 -5.61 16.21
N LEU A 61 2.91 -6.08 15.85
CA LEU A 61 4.12 -5.25 15.72
C LEU A 61 3.99 -4.25 14.56
N ARG A 62 3.35 -4.63 13.45
CA ARG A 62 3.03 -3.72 12.34
C ARG A 62 1.91 -2.73 12.69
N SER A 63 0.86 -3.18 13.39
CA SER A 63 -0.22 -2.33 13.89
C SER A 63 0.29 -1.27 14.86
N ASN A 64 1.27 -1.60 15.72
CA ASN A 64 1.92 -0.61 16.58
C ASN A 64 2.78 0.40 15.79
N ARG A 65 3.41 0.00 14.68
CA ARG A 65 4.09 0.94 13.76
C ARG A 65 3.10 1.83 12.99
N SER A 66 1.87 1.36 12.76
CA SER A 66 0.78 2.12 12.12
C SER A 66 -0.03 3.00 13.07
N LYS A 67 0.21 2.92 14.40
CA LYS A 67 -0.51 3.75 15.38
C LYS A 67 -0.01 5.20 15.43
N ASP A 68 1.15 5.50 14.85
CA ASP A 68 1.73 6.86 14.94
C ASP A 68 1.32 7.81 13.81
N ILE A 69 0.58 7.38 12.77
CA ILE A 69 0.01 8.33 11.78
C ILE A 69 -1.41 7.88 11.41
N ALA A 70 -2.30 7.91 12.41
CA ALA A 70 -3.72 8.01 12.11
C ALA A 70 -3.99 9.46 11.67
N VAL A 71 -4.30 9.65 10.39
CA VAL A 71 -5.10 10.80 9.96
C VAL A 71 -6.39 10.75 10.78
N LYS A 72 -6.44 11.44 11.92
CA LYS A 72 -7.60 11.57 12.82
C LYS A 72 -8.61 12.58 12.25
N THR A 73 -8.66 12.74 10.93
CA THR A 73 -9.62 13.65 10.30
C THR A 73 -10.91 12.88 10.11
N PRO A 74 -12.05 13.35 10.64
CA PRO A 74 -13.34 12.74 10.37
C PRO A 74 -13.54 12.66 8.86
N LEU A 75 -13.82 11.46 8.33
CA LEU A 75 -14.03 11.19 6.90
C LEU A 75 -15.39 11.73 6.38
N THR A 76 -15.91 12.77 7.04
CA THR A 76 -17.13 13.46 6.63
C THR A 76 -16.84 14.29 5.39
N GLN A 77 -17.68 14.12 4.36
CA GLN A 77 -17.36 14.30 2.94
C GLN A 77 -17.07 15.74 2.39
N PRO A 78 -17.08 16.86 3.14
CA PRO A 78 -16.47 18.10 2.64
C PRO A 78 -15.01 18.34 3.09
N ALA A 79 -14.54 17.75 4.21
CA ALA A 79 -13.20 18.04 4.73
C ALA A 79 -12.07 17.36 3.92
N THR A 80 -12.36 16.24 3.28
CA THR A 80 -11.43 15.41 2.49
C THR A 80 -11.13 15.96 1.09
N ARG A 81 -11.67 17.14 0.74
CA ARG A 81 -11.42 17.84 -0.53
C ARG A 81 -10.81 19.22 -0.35
N THR A 82 -10.30 19.52 0.84
CA THR A 82 -9.67 20.82 1.10
C THR A 82 -8.21 20.81 0.65
N VAL A 83 -7.71 21.95 0.18
CA VAL A 83 -6.28 22.15 -0.12
C VAL A 83 -5.38 21.74 1.05
N ALA A 84 -5.81 22.04 2.28
CA ALA A 84 -5.12 21.64 3.52
C ALA A 84 -4.98 20.12 3.66
N PHE A 85 -6.01 19.35 3.29
CA PHE A 85 -5.95 17.89 3.30
C PHE A 85 -4.84 17.37 2.38
N PHE A 86 -4.71 17.91 1.17
CA PHE A 86 -3.67 17.49 0.23
C PHE A 86 -2.26 17.84 0.71
N PHE A 87 -2.06 19.05 1.28
CA PHE A 87 -0.76 19.41 1.85
C PHE A 87 -0.33 18.47 2.98
N ASN A 88 -1.26 17.99 3.80
CA ASN A 88 -0.95 17.05 4.88
C ASN A 88 -0.50 15.67 4.38
N LEU A 89 -0.72 15.34 3.11
CA LEU A 89 -0.27 14.10 2.48
C LEU A 89 1.15 14.19 1.88
N LEU A 90 1.70 15.39 1.68
CA LEU A 90 3.03 15.58 1.06
C LEU A 90 4.19 14.87 1.78
N PRO A 91 4.26 14.83 3.13
CA PRO A 91 5.32 14.08 3.81
C PRO A 91 5.27 12.59 3.47
N GLN A 92 4.06 12.02 3.46
CA GLN A 92 3.83 10.61 3.13
C GLN A 92 4.13 10.32 1.66
N PHE A 93 3.80 11.24 0.76
CA PHE A 93 4.19 11.10 -0.64
C PHE A 93 5.70 11.06 -0.81
N SER A 94 6.42 11.96 -0.13
CA SER A 94 7.87 12.07 -0.20
C SER A 94 8.57 10.79 0.31
N GLU A 95 7.99 10.14 1.32
CA GLU A 95 8.53 8.92 1.92
C GLU A 95 8.14 7.63 1.17
N PHE A 96 6.89 7.52 0.71
CA PHE A 96 6.34 6.23 0.24
C PHE A 96 6.04 6.16 -1.26
N VAL A 97 5.89 7.30 -1.95
CA VAL A 97 5.52 7.33 -3.37
C VAL A 97 6.68 7.82 -4.23
N TYR A 98 7.28 8.97 -3.89
CA TYR A 98 8.35 9.58 -4.67
C TYR A 98 9.56 8.67 -4.90
N PRO A 99 10.06 7.88 -3.91
CA PRO A 99 11.19 6.98 -4.16
C PRO A 99 10.89 5.87 -5.16
N LEU A 100 9.62 5.50 -5.32
CA LEU A 100 9.16 4.48 -6.27
C LEU A 100 8.73 5.09 -7.61
N ASN A 101 8.39 6.37 -7.64
CA ASN A 101 7.94 7.07 -8.82
C ASN A 101 8.46 8.52 -8.83
N PRO A 102 9.76 8.73 -9.11
CA PRO A 102 10.39 10.05 -9.05
C PRO A 102 10.21 10.83 -10.37
N ILE A 103 8.95 11.01 -10.78
CA ILE A 103 8.59 11.74 -12.01
C ILE A 103 8.27 13.20 -11.70
N ILE A 104 7.47 13.44 -10.67
CA ILE A 104 7.13 14.78 -10.16
C ILE A 104 7.68 14.88 -8.73
N SER A 105 8.45 15.94 -8.47
CA SER A 105 9.01 16.22 -7.16
C SER A 105 7.94 16.65 -6.15
N PRO A 106 8.21 16.54 -4.83
CA PRO A 106 7.30 17.06 -3.82
C PRO A 106 7.00 18.56 -3.96
N GLN A 107 7.94 19.35 -4.51
CA GLN A 107 7.75 20.78 -4.77
C GLN A 107 6.78 21.03 -5.93
N GLU A 108 6.92 20.29 -7.02
CA GLU A 108 6.01 20.40 -8.16
C GLU A 108 4.59 19.90 -7.79
N MET A 109 4.50 18.85 -6.96
CA MET A 109 3.20 18.42 -6.42
C MET A 109 2.60 19.49 -5.51
N ARG A 110 3.42 20.19 -4.72
CA ARG A 110 2.96 21.33 -3.90
C ARG A 110 2.39 22.45 -4.78
N GLN A 111 3.03 22.74 -5.91
CA GLN A 111 2.53 23.72 -6.89
C GLN A 111 1.21 23.26 -7.51
N ALA A 112 1.10 22.00 -7.92
CA ALA A 112 -0.15 21.44 -8.45
C ALA A 112 -1.32 21.56 -7.44
N ILE A 113 -1.06 21.36 -6.14
CA ILE A 113 -2.06 21.57 -5.08
C ILE A 113 -2.51 23.04 -5.01
N GLN A 114 -1.64 24.00 -5.31
CA GLN A 114 -1.99 25.42 -5.30
C GLN A 114 -2.82 25.85 -6.51
N THR A 115 -2.62 25.20 -7.66
CA THR A 115 -3.28 25.52 -8.93
C THR A 115 -4.51 24.67 -9.23
N MET A 116 -4.80 23.66 -8.41
CA MET A 116 -5.87 22.69 -8.67
C MET A 116 -7.28 23.27 -8.84
N ASP A 117 -7.58 24.44 -8.26
CA ASP A 117 -8.90 25.07 -8.44
C ASP A 117 -9.04 25.76 -9.81
N SER A 118 -7.92 26.04 -10.48
CA SER A 118 -7.86 26.78 -11.75
C SER A 118 -7.44 25.92 -12.95
N ASP A 119 -6.72 24.82 -12.72
CA ASP A 119 -6.20 23.93 -13.77
C ASP A 119 -6.72 22.50 -13.56
N LYS A 120 -7.46 21.97 -14.55
CA LYS A 120 -8.05 20.63 -14.51
C LYS A 120 -7.03 19.49 -14.59
N GLU A 121 -5.86 19.70 -15.21
CA GLU A 121 -4.78 18.73 -15.16
C GLU A 121 -4.21 18.61 -13.75
N ASP A 122 -4.00 19.75 -13.08
CA ASP A 122 -3.55 19.77 -11.70
C ASP A 122 -4.59 19.21 -10.74
N GLU A 123 -5.88 19.55 -10.94
CA GLU A 123 -6.98 18.96 -10.19
C GLU A 123 -6.98 17.43 -10.30
N ALA A 124 -6.90 16.91 -11.53
CA ALA A 124 -6.87 15.48 -11.79
C ALA A 124 -5.68 14.79 -11.12
N LEU A 125 -4.49 15.37 -11.25
CA LEU A 125 -3.25 14.86 -10.70
C LEU A 125 -3.28 14.85 -9.16
N VAL A 126 -3.77 15.92 -8.52
CA VAL A 126 -3.82 16.04 -7.05
C VAL A 126 -4.75 15.00 -6.44
N TYR A 127 -5.92 14.76 -7.03
CA TYR A 127 -6.81 13.70 -6.56
C TYR A 127 -6.19 12.31 -6.74
N ALA A 128 -5.52 12.04 -7.88
CA ALA A 128 -4.83 10.77 -8.11
C ALA A 128 -3.64 10.58 -7.15
N PHE A 129 -2.88 11.64 -6.89
CA PHE A 129 -1.81 11.68 -5.91
C PHE A 129 -2.31 11.32 -4.51
N ALA A 130 -3.45 11.89 -4.09
CA ALA A 130 -4.01 11.63 -2.77
C ALA A 130 -4.42 10.17 -2.63
N ALA A 131 -5.14 9.66 -3.64
CA ALA A 131 -5.54 8.26 -3.71
C ALA A 131 -4.31 7.33 -3.65
N MET A 132 -3.28 7.62 -4.44
CA MET A 132 -2.05 6.84 -4.51
C MET A 132 -1.27 6.87 -3.19
N THR A 133 -1.15 8.04 -2.58
CA THR A 133 -0.44 8.21 -1.30
C THR A 133 -1.12 7.41 -0.20
N ILE A 134 -2.45 7.51 -0.07
CA ILE A 134 -3.22 6.71 0.89
C ILE A 134 -3.11 5.22 0.57
N ASN A 135 -3.18 4.84 -0.70
CA ASN A 135 -3.06 3.46 -1.15
C ASN A 135 -1.70 2.84 -0.80
N ARG A 136 -0.62 3.63 -0.82
CA ARG A 136 0.75 3.17 -0.53
C ARG A 136 1.11 3.20 0.95
N THR A 137 0.54 4.12 1.73
CA THR A 137 0.87 4.25 3.16
C THR A 137 0.07 3.29 4.04
N ARG A 138 -1.00 2.68 3.52
CA ARG A 138 -1.82 1.70 4.24
C ARG A 138 -1.44 0.28 3.85
N SER A 139 -1.48 -0.64 4.82
CA SER A 139 -1.31 -2.07 4.53
C SER A 139 -2.50 -2.58 3.70
N SER A 140 -2.27 -3.57 2.83
CA SER A 140 -3.32 -4.18 2.00
C SER A 140 -4.51 -4.74 2.83
N TRP A 141 -4.26 -5.10 4.08
CA TRP A 141 -5.25 -5.61 5.04
C TRP A 141 -6.08 -4.51 5.73
N THR A 142 -5.67 -3.24 5.60
CA THR A 142 -6.38 -2.08 6.16
C THR A 142 -7.16 -1.30 5.11
N LEU A 143 -7.19 -1.79 3.87
CA LEU A 143 -7.93 -1.18 2.76
C LEU A 143 -9.40 -1.65 2.77
N HIS A 144 -10.07 -1.48 3.91
CA HIS A 144 -11.45 -1.91 4.12
C HIS A 144 -12.29 -0.76 4.67
N GLY A 145 -13.60 -0.81 4.41
CA GLY A 145 -14.57 0.17 4.89
C GLY A 145 -14.28 1.58 4.36
N GLU A 146 -14.12 2.53 5.28
CA GLU A 146 -14.07 3.97 5.01
C GLU A 146 -12.88 4.39 4.13
N VAL A 147 -11.73 3.73 4.26
CA VAL A 147 -10.54 4.06 3.45
C VAL A 147 -10.76 3.70 1.98
N ALA A 148 -11.40 2.56 1.71
CA ALA A 148 -11.70 2.16 0.34
C ALA A 148 -12.73 3.11 -0.31
N ILE A 149 -13.71 3.58 0.48
CA ILE A 149 -14.67 4.61 0.05
C ILE A 149 -13.94 5.91 -0.29
N LEU A 150 -13.04 6.38 0.58
CA LEU A 150 -12.25 7.59 0.33
C LEU A 150 -11.41 7.47 -0.93
N ILE A 151 -10.65 6.38 -1.10
CA ILE A 151 -9.83 6.16 -2.31
C ILE A 151 -10.72 6.13 -3.56
N THR A 152 -11.88 5.47 -3.48
CA THR A 152 -12.84 5.41 -4.59
C THR A 152 -13.40 6.79 -4.94
N ASP A 153 -13.71 7.62 -3.94
CA ASP A 153 -14.18 8.98 -4.14
C ASP A 153 -13.10 9.88 -4.75
N LEU A 154 -11.86 9.77 -4.29
CA LEU A 154 -10.71 10.48 -4.86
C LEU A 154 -10.45 10.06 -6.32
N ILE A 155 -10.51 8.75 -6.62
CA ILE A 155 -10.43 8.23 -8.01
C ILE A 155 -11.54 8.85 -8.86
N ARG A 156 -12.78 8.90 -8.36
CA ARG A 156 -13.91 9.47 -9.10
C ARG A 156 -13.72 10.95 -9.38
N CYS A 157 -13.25 11.73 -8.40
CA CYS A 157 -12.92 13.14 -8.57
C CYS A 157 -11.81 13.33 -9.61
N SER A 158 -10.72 12.58 -9.48
CA SER A 158 -9.61 12.61 -10.45
C SER A 158 -10.07 12.30 -11.87
N MET A 159 -10.86 11.24 -12.07
CA MET A 159 -11.37 10.86 -13.39
C MET A 159 -12.29 11.93 -14.00
N ARG A 160 -13.08 12.64 -13.18
CA ARG A 160 -13.94 13.73 -13.67
C ARG A 160 -13.10 14.90 -14.17
N ALA A 161 -12.14 15.37 -13.38
CA ALA A 161 -11.24 16.44 -13.77
C ALA A 161 -10.39 16.05 -14.99
N TYR A 162 -9.86 14.82 -15.01
CA TYR A 162 -9.06 14.29 -16.10
C TYR A 162 -9.79 14.30 -17.45
N ARG A 163 -11.09 13.95 -17.45
CA ARG A 163 -11.93 14.00 -18.66
C ARG A 163 -12.35 15.41 -19.04
N ALA A 164 -12.51 16.31 -18.06
CA ALA A 164 -12.88 17.71 -18.33
C ALA A 164 -11.85 18.42 -19.21
N VAL A 165 -10.56 18.09 -19.06
CA VAL A 165 -9.48 18.61 -19.91
C VAL A 165 -9.75 18.38 -21.40
N ASP A 166 -10.27 17.19 -21.77
CA ASP A 166 -10.57 16.87 -23.17
C ASP A 166 -11.74 17.72 -23.71
N PHE A 167 -12.70 18.09 -22.85
CA PHE A 167 -13.82 18.96 -23.21
C PHE A 167 -13.43 20.44 -23.25
N GLU A 168 -12.56 20.90 -22.35
CA GLU A 168 -12.07 22.28 -22.35
C GLU A 168 -11.18 22.56 -23.57
N ALA A 169 -10.34 21.61 -23.98
CA ALA A 169 -9.55 21.70 -25.20
C ALA A 169 -10.43 21.77 -26.46
N ALA A 170 -11.61 21.13 -26.46
CA ALA A 170 -12.55 21.15 -27.58
C ALA A 170 -13.38 22.45 -27.68
N ASN A 171 -13.49 23.24 -26.60
CA ASN A 171 -14.29 24.48 -26.58
C ASN A 171 -13.57 25.70 -27.20
N LEU A 172 -12.29 25.58 -27.56
CA LEU A 172 -11.51 26.61 -28.24
C LEU A 172 -11.84 26.67 -29.75
N GLN A 173 -13.06 27.10 -30.09
CA GLN A 173 -13.46 27.70 -31.39
C GLN A 173 -12.91 27.09 -32.70
N THR A 174 -12.61 25.80 -32.73
CA THR A 174 -12.23 25.10 -33.96
C THR A 174 -13.17 23.93 -34.14
N ASP A 175 -13.80 23.84 -35.31
CA ASP A 175 -14.79 22.81 -35.70
C ASP A 175 -14.16 21.40 -35.87
N THR A 176 -13.02 21.19 -35.22
CA THR A 176 -12.15 20.03 -35.29
C THR A 176 -11.77 19.61 -33.88
N LEU A 177 -11.75 18.30 -33.62
CA LEU A 177 -11.16 17.77 -32.39
C LEU A 177 -9.70 18.24 -32.32
N GLY A 178 -9.36 19.07 -31.32
CA GLY A 178 -8.00 19.51 -31.08
C GLY A 178 -7.04 18.31 -30.89
N PRO A 179 -5.73 18.53 -31.01
CA PRO A 179 -4.74 17.46 -30.78
C PRO A 179 -4.90 16.89 -29.37
N LEU A 180 -4.65 15.59 -29.21
CA LEU A 180 -4.66 14.93 -27.91
C LEU A 180 -3.68 15.66 -26.97
N ALA A 181 -4.18 16.15 -25.83
CA ALA A 181 -3.32 16.76 -24.82
C ALA A 181 -2.43 15.69 -24.20
N VAL A 182 -1.16 15.67 -24.59
CA VAL A 182 -0.16 14.73 -24.08
C VAL A 182 0.82 15.46 -23.16
N THR A 183 0.63 15.29 -21.85
CA THR A 183 1.47 15.89 -20.82
C THR A 183 1.96 14.85 -19.81
N ILE A 184 3.07 15.14 -19.12
CA ILE A 184 3.58 14.29 -18.03
C ILE A 184 2.51 14.11 -16.94
N LYS A 185 1.80 15.19 -16.59
CA LYS A 185 0.75 15.16 -15.54
C LYS A 185 -0.39 14.20 -15.91
N ARG A 186 -0.85 14.21 -17.17
CA ARG A 186 -1.92 13.32 -17.64
C ARG A 186 -1.50 11.85 -17.60
N ILE A 187 -0.33 11.52 -18.13
CA ILE A 187 0.15 10.13 -18.12
C ILE A 187 0.41 9.65 -16.69
N LEU A 188 0.99 10.49 -15.83
CA LEU A 188 1.22 10.16 -14.42
C LEU A 188 -0.10 9.92 -13.67
N THR A 189 -1.12 10.72 -13.97
CA THR A 189 -2.49 10.51 -13.46
C THR A 189 -3.01 9.14 -13.84
N CYS A 190 -2.87 8.72 -15.11
CA CYS A 190 -3.24 7.36 -15.54
C CYS A 190 -2.49 6.27 -14.75
N ILE A 191 -1.19 6.45 -14.51
CA ILE A 191 -0.37 5.49 -13.75
C ILE A 191 -0.90 5.38 -12.32
N PHE A 192 -1.06 6.49 -11.61
CA PHE A 192 -1.57 6.49 -10.23
C PHE A 192 -2.96 5.89 -10.11
N LEU A 193 -3.88 6.25 -11.02
CA LEU A 193 -5.22 5.68 -11.05
C LEU A 193 -5.19 4.17 -11.33
N SER A 194 -4.35 3.71 -12.27
CA SER A 194 -4.20 2.27 -12.54
C SER A 194 -3.75 1.49 -11.30
N VAL A 195 -2.80 2.03 -10.53
CA VAL A 195 -2.32 1.39 -9.31
C VAL A 195 -3.46 1.27 -8.29
N CYS A 196 -4.19 2.36 -8.05
CA CYS A 196 -5.26 2.39 -7.05
C CYS A 196 -6.42 1.48 -7.45
N LEU A 197 -6.85 1.52 -8.71
CA LEU A 197 -7.92 0.66 -9.24
C LEU A 197 -7.54 -0.82 -9.13
N ALA A 198 -6.30 -1.17 -9.44
CA ALA A 198 -5.80 -2.55 -9.29
C ALA A 198 -5.83 -3.01 -7.82
N THR A 199 -5.44 -2.14 -6.88
CA THR A 199 -5.50 -2.46 -5.44
C THR A 199 -6.94 -2.65 -4.95
N LEU A 200 -7.91 -1.95 -5.54
CA LEU A 200 -9.34 -2.14 -5.28
C LEU A 200 -9.97 -3.34 -6.01
N GLY A 201 -9.19 -4.13 -6.75
CA GLY A 201 -9.67 -5.28 -7.52
C GLY A 201 -10.39 -4.93 -8.83
N GLN A 202 -10.45 -3.65 -9.22
CA GLN A 202 -11.07 -3.20 -10.47
C GLN A 202 -10.10 -3.30 -11.64
N LEU A 203 -9.69 -4.53 -11.96
CA LEU A 203 -8.61 -4.82 -12.91
C LEU A 203 -8.92 -4.30 -14.32
N ASP A 204 -10.13 -4.49 -14.84
CA ASP A 204 -10.49 -4.05 -16.19
C ASP A 204 -10.35 -2.53 -16.35
N ARG A 205 -10.84 -1.77 -15.35
CA ARG A 205 -10.71 -0.30 -15.31
C ARG A 205 -9.26 0.13 -15.17
N SER A 206 -8.49 -0.56 -14.34
CA SER A 206 -7.05 -0.34 -14.21
C SER A 206 -6.33 -0.53 -15.55
N PHE A 207 -6.65 -1.59 -16.31
CA PHE A 207 -6.04 -1.84 -17.60
C PHE A 207 -6.47 -0.82 -18.65
N ALA A 208 -7.74 -0.44 -18.70
CA ALA A 208 -8.23 0.57 -19.63
C ALA A 208 -7.50 1.90 -19.45
N ILE A 209 -7.40 2.40 -18.22
CA ILE A 209 -6.76 3.69 -17.97
C ILE A 209 -5.23 3.66 -18.16
N LEU A 210 -4.59 2.52 -17.86
CA LEU A 210 -3.17 2.34 -18.15
C LEU A 210 -2.90 2.33 -19.66
N ARG A 211 -3.76 1.66 -20.45
CA ARG A 211 -3.65 1.64 -21.91
C ARG A 211 -3.79 3.02 -22.51
N GLU A 212 -4.66 3.85 -21.95
CA GLU A 212 -4.77 5.25 -22.36
C GLU A 212 -3.46 6.02 -22.17
N GLY A 213 -2.82 5.91 -21.00
CA GLY A 213 -1.51 6.52 -20.76
C GLY A 213 -0.39 5.95 -21.64
N ILE A 214 -0.45 4.65 -21.98
CA ILE A 214 0.47 4.04 -22.96
C ILE A 214 0.26 4.67 -24.34
N THR A 215 -0.98 4.79 -24.79
CA THR A 215 -1.29 5.39 -26.08
C THR A 215 -0.79 6.83 -26.14
N MET A 216 -1.04 7.63 -25.10
CA MET A 216 -0.51 9.00 -25.02
C MET A 216 1.00 9.03 -25.20
N LEU A 217 1.73 8.17 -24.49
CA LEU A 217 3.18 8.07 -24.57
C LEU A 217 3.66 7.65 -25.97
N GLN A 218 2.93 6.75 -26.65
CA GLN A 218 3.24 6.32 -28.02
C GLN A 218 2.98 7.42 -29.06
N THR A 219 2.04 8.31 -28.79
CA THR A 219 1.72 9.45 -29.65
C THR A 219 2.55 10.70 -29.34
N VAL A 220 3.39 10.68 -28.31
CA VAL A 220 4.31 11.80 -28.02
C VAL A 220 5.23 12.00 -29.21
N ASP A 221 5.13 13.18 -29.82
CA ASP A 221 6.18 13.67 -30.71
C ASP A 221 7.37 14.12 -29.85
N PHE A 222 8.27 13.18 -29.56
CA PHE A 222 9.45 13.42 -28.73
C PHE A 222 10.33 14.54 -29.31
N GLN A 223 10.32 14.75 -30.61
CA GLN A 223 11.14 15.79 -31.25
C GLN A 223 10.58 17.20 -30.99
N ARG A 224 9.28 17.30 -30.70
CA ARG A 224 8.57 18.54 -30.38
C ARG A 224 8.42 18.79 -28.87
N HIS A 225 8.37 17.73 -28.07
CA HIS A 225 8.18 17.77 -26.61
C HIS A 225 9.48 17.68 -25.79
N ILE A 226 10.58 17.20 -26.37
CA ILE A 226 11.89 17.28 -25.72
C ILE A 226 12.37 18.73 -25.82
N SER A 227 12.05 19.50 -24.78
CA SER A 227 12.79 20.69 -24.41
C SER A 227 14.29 20.36 -24.41
N HIS A 228 15.15 21.32 -24.78
CA HIS A 228 16.60 21.16 -24.57
C HIS A 228 16.99 21.11 -23.08
N ASP A 229 16.01 21.19 -22.16
CA ASP A 229 16.18 21.03 -20.72
C ASP A 229 16.39 19.55 -20.35
N PRO A 230 17.58 19.18 -19.84
CA PRO A 230 17.86 17.82 -19.39
C PRO A 230 16.91 17.31 -18.30
N SER A 231 16.33 18.20 -17.48
CA SER A 231 15.42 17.82 -16.41
C SER A 231 14.11 17.22 -16.94
N GLU A 232 13.50 17.89 -17.92
CA GLU A 232 12.28 17.42 -18.58
C GLU A 232 12.50 16.09 -19.33
N VAL A 233 13.64 15.96 -20.02
CA VAL A 233 14.03 14.69 -20.67
C VAL A 233 14.10 13.54 -19.67
N ALA A 234 14.73 13.77 -18.50
CA ALA A 234 14.84 12.74 -17.47
C ALA A 234 13.47 12.31 -16.93
N LYS A 235 12.50 13.23 -16.83
CA LYS A 235 11.13 12.88 -16.43
C LYS A 235 10.43 12.01 -17.47
N TRP A 236 10.53 12.38 -18.75
CA TRP A 236 9.98 11.57 -19.85
C TRP A 236 10.59 10.17 -19.92
N GLN A 237 11.91 10.05 -19.70
CA GLN A 237 12.58 8.74 -19.63
C GLN A 237 12.07 7.89 -18.46
N ARG A 238 11.94 8.47 -17.26
CA ARG A 238 11.40 7.75 -16.09
C ARG A 238 9.96 7.32 -16.32
N LEU A 239 9.14 8.21 -16.88
CA LEU A 239 7.74 7.93 -17.24
C LEU A 239 7.65 6.78 -18.25
N TYR A 240 8.52 6.76 -19.26
CA TYR A 240 8.61 5.66 -20.21
C TYR A 240 8.89 4.32 -19.51
N TRP A 241 9.89 4.29 -18.63
CA TRP A 241 10.25 3.07 -17.91
C TRP A 241 9.15 2.59 -16.96
N GLU A 242 8.49 3.49 -16.23
CA GLU A 242 7.35 3.16 -15.37
C GLU A 242 6.22 2.50 -16.17
N VAL A 243 5.86 3.08 -17.31
CA VAL A 243 4.80 2.55 -18.19
C VAL A 243 5.21 1.21 -18.80
N TYR A 244 6.45 1.09 -19.27
CA TYR A 244 6.98 -0.14 -19.87
C TYR A 244 6.98 -1.32 -18.89
N ILE A 245 7.49 -1.11 -17.66
CA ILE A 245 7.51 -2.13 -16.61
C ILE A 245 6.08 -2.58 -16.30
N ARG A 246 5.15 -1.63 -16.19
CA ARG A 246 3.75 -1.92 -15.86
C ARG A 246 3.00 -2.63 -16.98
N LYS A 247 3.30 -2.32 -18.24
CA LYS A 247 2.80 -3.03 -19.42
C LYS A 247 3.25 -4.49 -19.39
N THR A 248 4.54 -4.73 -19.14
CA THR A 248 5.11 -6.08 -19.08
C THR A 248 4.50 -6.92 -17.95
N LEU A 249 4.30 -6.34 -16.77
CA LEU A 249 3.62 -7.02 -15.64
C LEU A 249 2.11 -7.22 -15.88
N GLY A 250 1.46 -6.30 -16.61
CA GLY A 250 0.03 -6.34 -16.89
C GLY A 250 -0.39 -7.37 -17.95
N ASN A 251 0.51 -7.70 -18.88
CA ASN A 251 0.28 -8.60 -20.02
C ASN A 251 0.15 -10.09 -19.66
N VAL A 252 0.23 -10.47 -18.39
CA VAL A 252 -0.12 -11.84 -17.97
C VAL A 252 -1.61 -12.08 -18.28
N PRO A 253 -1.99 -13.05 -19.14
CA PRO A 253 -3.38 -13.28 -19.52
C PRO A 253 -4.29 -13.49 -18.30
N SER A 254 -5.51 -12.92 -18.33
CA SER A 254 -6.55 -13.13 -17.31
C SER A 254 -6.87 -14.61 -17.08
N ILE A 255 -6.68 -15.43 -18.12
CA ILE A 255 -6.86 -16.90 -18.11
C ILE A 255 -5.87 -17.60 -17.15
N LEU A 256 -4.69 -17.02 -16.92
CA LEU A 256 -3.70 -17.56 -15.97
C LEU A 256 -3.86 -17.01 -14.54
N ARG A 257 -4.79 -16.07 -14.31
CA ARG A 257 -5.02 -15.43 -12.99
C ARG A 257 -6.14 -16.07 -12.17
N HIS A 258 -6.93 -16.98 -12.74
CA HIS A 258 -7.83 -17.83 -11.98
C HIS A 258 -7.09 -19.11 -11.55
N SER A 259 -6.70 -19.19 -10.28
CA SER A 259 -6.30 -20.46 -9.69
C SER A 259 -7.52 -21.39 -9.63
N PRO A 260 -7.46 -22.61 -10.19
CA PRO A 260 -8.58 -23.57 -10.16
C PRO A 260 -8.89 -24.12 -8.75
N TYR A 261 -8.19 -23.67 -7.70
CA TYR A 261 -8.33 -24.22 -6.34
C TYR A 261 -9.50 -23.67 -5.51
N SER A 262 -10.37 -22.84 -6.07
CA SER A 262 -11.43 -22.17 -5.29
C SER A 262 -12.79 -22.86 -5.30
N SER A 263 -12.99 -23.97 -6.04
CA SER A 263 -14.32 -24.59 -6.18
C SER A 263 -14.52 -25.96 -5.50
N MET A 264 -13.61 -26.41 -4.63
CA MET A 264 -13.80 -27.65 -3.87
C MET A 264 -13.87 -27.40 -2.36
N ARG A 265 -14.98 -26.80 -1.91
CA ARG A 265 -15.54 -27.03 -0.57
C ARG A 265 -17.06 -26.99 -0.65
N SER A 266 -17.65 -28.08 -1.10
CA SER A 266 -19.02 -28.42 -0.71
C SER A 266 -18.98 -28.86 0.77
N PRO A 267 -19.90 -28.41 1.63
CA PRO A 267 -20.05 -28.97 2.95
C PRO A 267 -20.72 -30.35 2.83
N CYS A 268 -20.02 -31.40 3.25
CA CYS A 268 -20.69 -32.59 3.79
C CYS A 268 -21.05 -32.28 5.25
N GLY A 269 -22.32 -32.45 5.60
CA GLY A 269 -22.84 -32.29 6.96
C GLY A 269 -24.26 -31.74 6.95
#